data_AF-A0A6I7MNQ5-F1
#
_entry.id   AF-A0A6I7MNQ5-F1
#
_cell.length_a   1.000
_cell.length_b   1.000
_cell.length_c   1.000
_cell.angle_alpha   90.00
_cell.angle_beta   90.00
_cell.angle_gamma   90.00
#
_symmetry.space_group_name_H-M   'P 1'
#
loop_
_entity.id
_entity.type
_entity.pdbx_description
1 polymer ?
#
loop_
_entity_poly.entity_id
_entity_poly.type
_entity_poly.pdbx_seq_one_letter_code
_entity_poly.pdbx_strand_id
1 'polypeptide(L)'
;MYYRFGKVFHFLSIMFFILVFIYIYSSVPETVAYEIDDQGIMVKGFSRNSFFYVGIVIFAVLNISLALPAKMIEKQSTANLKRLFPIGDKFRDYMLTWIFSFIGIVNVSLCILTLFVHSINNQNEISSSSFSGFFYMVPILFVTWIVALFWILSQKFKTLQHGT
;
A
#
# COMPACT_ATOMS: atom_id res chain seq x y z
N MET A 1 5.36 16.84 -13.73
CA MET A 1 6.68 16.23 -13.34
C MET A 1 6.54 15.30 -12.14
N TYR A 2 5.72 15.66 -11.14
CA TYR A 2 5.43 14.83 -9.96
C TYR A 2 4.81 13.46 -10.26
N TYR A 3 4.03 13.32 -11.35
CA TYR A 3 3.40 12.04 -11.68
C TYR A 3 4.45 10.92 -11.95
N ARG A 4 5.62 11.28 -12.49
CA ARG A 4 6.70 10.32 -12.75
C ARG A 4 7.28 9.77 -11.44
N PHE A 5 7.43 10.64 -10.43
CA PHE A 5 7.86 10.23 -9.10
C PHE A 5 6.87 9.22 -8.49
N GLY A 6 5.56 9.50 -8.57
CA GLY A 6 4.53 8.58 -8.09
C GLY A 6 4.66 7.19 -8.72
N LYS A 7 4.86 7.11 -10.04
CA LYS A 7 5.08 5.83 -10.74
C LYS A 7 6.34 5.09 -10.31
N VAL A 8 7.45 5.81 -10.15
CA VAL A 8 8.71 5.22 -9.69
C VAL A 8 8.56 4.67 -8.27
N PHE A 9 7.93 5.44 -7.37
CA PHE A 9 7.66 4.97 -6.02
C PHE A 9 6.74 3.74 -6.01
N HIS A 10 5.68 3.74 -6.82
CA HIS A 10 4.82 2.57 -6.99
C HIS A 10 5.62 1.34 -7.45
N PHE A 11 6.43 1.48 -8.50
CA PHE A 11 7.26 0.39 -9.01
C PHE A 11 8.26 -0.14 -7.97
N LEU A 12 8.98 0.76 -7.30
CA LEU A 12 9.94 0.40 -6.26
C LEU A 12 9.26 -0.30 -5.08
N SER A 13 8.06 0.16 -4.68
CA SER A 13 7.30 -0.46 -3.61
C SER A 13 6.85 -1.89 -3.97
N ILE A 14 6.51 -2.16 -5.23
CA ILE A 14 6.20 -3.51 -5.71
C ILE A 14 7.44 -4.40 -5.60
N MET A 15 8.58 -3.94 -6.10
CA MET A 15 9.83 -4.71 -6.03
C MET A 15 10.22 -4.99 -4.58
N PHE A 16 10.15 -3.97 -3.73
CA PHE A 16 10.43 -4.10 -2.30
C PHE A 16 9.51 -5.12 -1.63
N PHE A 17 8.20 -5.07 -1.91
CA PHE A 17 7.26 -6.06 -1.39
C PHE A 17 7.61 -7.48 -1.85
N ILE A 18 7.86 -7.69 -3.14
CA ILE A 18 8.19 -9.03 -3.67
C ILE A 18 9.45 -9.59 -2.99
N LEU A 19 10.50 -8.78 -2.85
CA LEU A 19 11.75 -9.22 -2.22
C LEU A 19 11.53 -9.58 -0.74
N VAL A 20 10.85 -8.71 0.01
CA VAL A 20 10.54 -8.95 1.43
C VAL A 20 9.64 -10.19 1.59
N PHE A 21 8.63 -10.33 0.74
CA PHE A 21 7.66 -11.42 0.84
C PHE A 21 8.28 -12.79 0.52
N ILE A 22 9.17 -12.85 -0.49
CA ILE A 22 9.93 -14.07 -0.80
C ILE A 22 10.89 -14.43 0.35
N TYR A 23 11.60 -13.44 0.89
CA TYR A 23 12.47 -13.65 2.05
C TYR A 23 11.70 -14.24 3.23
N ILE A 24 10.53 -13.67 3.55
CA ILE A 24 9.69 -14.16 4.64
C ILE A 24 9.19 -15.57 4.35
N TYR A 25 8.73 -15.85 3.12
CA TYR A 25 8.33 -17.20 2.72
C TYR A 25 9.44 -18.24 2.94
N SER A 26 10.69 -17.91 2.63
CA SER A 26 11.82 -18.84 2.86
C SER A 26 12.19 -19.07 4.32
N SER A 27 11.80 -18.15 5.21
CA SER A 27 12.26 -18.13 6.61
C SER A 27 11.16 -18.47 7.63
N VAL A 28 9.90 -18.61 7.20
CA VAL A 28 8.81 -19.03 8.10
C VAL A 28 8.66 -20.57 8.13
N PRO A 29 8.26 -21.12 9.29
CA PRO A 29 8.00 -22.56 9.44
C PRO A 29 6.81 -23.03 8.58
N GLU A 30 6.58 -24.34 8.51
CA GLU A 30 5.48 -24.91 7.71
C GLU A 30 4.09 -24.41 8.14
N THR A 31 3.93 -24.11 9.42
CA THR A 31 2.71 -23.50 9.99
C THR A 31 3.03 -22.07 10.41
N VAL A 32 2.36 -21.11 9.79
CA VAL A 32 2.49 -19.68 10.09
C VAL A 32 1.43 -19.30 11.11
N ALA A 33 1.85 -19.01 12.34
CA ALA A 33 0.98 -18.49 13.39
C ALA A 33 0.69 -17.01 13.17
N TYR A 34 -0.54 -16.61 13.43
CA TYR A 34 -0.94 -15.19 13.49
C TYR A 34 -1.51 -14.81 14.86
N GLU A 35 -1.68 -15.79 15.75
CA GLU A 35 -2.14 -15.63 17.12
C GLU A 35 -1.39 -16.62 18.01
N ILE A 36 -0.79 -16.11 19.09
CA ILE A 36 -0.04 -16.88 20.09
C ILE A 36 -0.68 -16.61 21.45
N ASP A 37 -0.90 -17.65 22.25
CA ASP A 37 -1.42 -17.55 23.62
C ASP A 37 -0.38 -16.94 24.58
N ASP A 38 -0.81 -16.54 25.78
CA ASP A 38 0.03 -16.04 26.86
C ASP A 38 1.15 -17.03 27.27
N GLN A 39 1.00 -18.31 26.90
CA GLN A 39 1.99 -19.37 27.11
C GLN A 39 2.95 -19.61 25.93
N GLY A 40 2.87 -18.81 24.85
CA GLY A 40 3.72 -18.98 23.67
C GLY A 40 3.27 -20.10 22.71
N ILE A 41 2.09 -20.68 22.94
CA ILE A 41 1.54 -21.77 22.12
C ILE A 41 0.76 -21.18 20.94
N MET A 42 0.98 -21.74 19.74
CA MET A 42 0.26 -21.35 18.54
C MET A 42 -1.23 -21.72 18.66
N VAL A 43 -2.11 -20.72 18.72
CA VAL A 43 -3.58 -20.94 18.86
C VAL A 43 -4.24 -21.05 17.49
N LYS A 44 -3.81 -20.23 16.54
CA LYS A 44 -4.29 -20.27 15.15
C LYS A 44 -3.16 -20.00 14.17
N GLY A 45 -3.10 -20.82 13.13
CA GLY A 45 -2.12 -20.69 12.06
C GLY A 45 -2.66 -21.20 10.74
N PHE A 46 -1.97 -20.83 9.67
CA PHE A 46 -2.21 -21.33 8.31
C PHE A 46 -0.98 -22.08 7.82
N SER A 47 -1.17 -22.94 6.81
CA SER A 47 -0.01 -23.47 6.10
C SER A 47 0.79 -22.33 5.45
N ARG A 48 2.12 -22.46 5.41
CA ARG A 48 3.01 -21.51 4.73
C ARG A 48 2.59 -21.25 3.29
N ASN A 49 2.16 -22.30 2.58
CA ASN A 49 1.67 -22.20 1.21
C ASN A 49 0.41 -21.33 1.14
N SER A 50 -0.55 -21.56 2.03
CA SER A 50 -1.77 -20.74 2.10
C SER A 50 -1.44 -19.28 2.41
N PHE A 51 -0.56 -19.01 3.38
CA PHE A 51 -0.10 -17.65 3.70
C PHE A 51 0.50 -16.96 2.47
N PHE A 52 1.37 -17.65 1.74
CA PHE A 52 2.00 -17.12 0.54
C PHE A 52 1.01 -16.82 -0.57
N TYR A 53 0.19 -17.79 -0.97
CA TYR A 53 -0.74 -17.62 -2.09
C TYR A 53 -1.83 -16.57 -1.78
N VAL A 54 -2.37 -16.57 -0.57
CA VAL A 54 -3.35 -15.55 -0.14
C VAL A 54 -2.69 -14.17 -0.14
N GLY A 55 -1.47 -14.04 0.39
CA GLY A 55 -0.74 -12.78 0.39
C GLY A 55 -0.48 -12.23 -1.01
N ILE A 56 -0.04 -13.07 -1.95
CA ILE A 56 0.14 -12.68 -3.36
C ILE A 56 -1.18 -12.24 -4.00
N VAL A 57 -2.27 -12.98 -3.76
CA VAL A 57 -3.59 -12.63 -4.31
C VAL A 57 -4.07 -11.29 -3.77
N ILE A 58 -3.98 -11.07 -2.45
CA ILE A 58 -4.35 -9.80 -1.82
C ILE A 58 -3.51 -8.66 -2.39
N PHE A 59 -2.19 -8.84 -2.47
CA PHE A 59 -1.27 -7.85 -3.02
C PHE A 59 -1.61 -7.48 -4.47
N ALA A 60 -1.87 -8.49 -5.32
CA ALA A 60 -2.24 -8.29 -6.72
C ALA A 60 -3.58 -7.56 -6.85
N VAL A 61 -4.60 -8.00 -6.12
CA VAL A 61 -5.94 -7.39 -6.14
C VAL A 61 -5.88 -5.92 -5.70
N LEU A 62 -5.16 -5.62 -4.62
CA LEU A 62 -4.99 -4.24 -4.14
C LEU A 62 -4.24 -3.37 -5.16
N ASN A 63 -3.12 -3.85 -5.72
CA ASN A 63 -2.37 -3.07 -6.71
C ASN A 63 -3.18 -2.84 -7.99
N ILE A 64 -3.89 -3.85 -8.47
CA ILE A 64 -4.71 -3.73 -9.69
C ILE A 64 -5.86 -2.78 -9.44
N SER A 65 -6.68 -3.03 -8.41
CA SER A 65 -7.87 -2.22 -8.10
C SER A 65 -7.55 -0.74 -7.89
N LEU A 66 -6.45 -0.43 -7.19
CA LEU A 66 -6.03 0.94 -6.94
C LEU A 66 -5.33 1.59 -8.15
N ALA A 67 -4.66 0.83 -9.02
CA ALA A 67 -4.02 1.36 -10.22
C ALA A 67 -5.03 1.63 -11.36
N LEU A 68 -6.15 0.92 -11.40
CA LEU A 68 -7.20 1.10 -12.41
C LEU A 68 -7.67 2.57 -12.54
N PRO A 69 -8.11 3.27 -11.47
CA PRO A 69 -8.55 4.66 -11.59
C PRO A 69 -7.44 5.59 -12.10
N ALA A 70 -6.18 5.39 -11.69
CA ALA A 70 -5.06 6.15 -12.24
C ALA A 70 -4.92 5.93 -13.75
N LYS A 71 -4.98 4.67 -14.22
CA LYS A 71 -4.90 4.37 -15.66
C LYS A 71 -6.08 4.94 -16.44
N MET A 72 -7.28 4.98 -15.87
CA MET A 72 -8.46 5.60 -16.49
C MET A 72 -8.29 7.12 -16.64
N ILE A 73 -7.73 7.80 -15.64
CA ILE A 73 -7.40 9.24 -15.68
C ILE A 73 -6.28 9.51 -16.69
N GLU A 74 -5.26 8.63 -16.77
CA GLU A 74 -4.18 8.78 -17.75
C GLU A 74 -4.69 8.67 -19.18
N LYS A 75 -5.50 7.64 -19.46
CA LYS A 75 -6.02 7.33 -20.78
C LYS A 75 -7.24 8.15 -21.19
N GLN A 76 -7.77 9.00 -20.30
CA GLN A 76 -8.97 9.79 -20.57
C GLN A 76 -10.15 8.89 -21.00
N SER A 77 -10.33 7.77 -20.29
CA SER A 77 -11.22 6.68 -20.72
C SER A 77 -12.70 7.05 -20.80
N THR A 78 -13.12 8.17 -20.21
CA THR A 78 -14.52 8.65 -20.26
C THR A 78 -14.56 10.17 -20.46
N ALA A 79 -15.66 10.67 -21.05
CA ALA A 79 -15.86 12.11 -21.27
C ALA A 79 -15.84 12.91 -19.96
N ASN A 80 -16.36 12.33 -18.86
CA ASN A 80 -16.34 12.94 -17.54
C ASN A 80 -14.92 13.11 -17.00
N LEU A 81 -14.05 12.10 -17.17
CA LEU A 81 -12.64 12.21 -16.75
C LEU A 81 -11.88 13.25 -17.59
N LYS A 82 -12.18 13.33 -18.89
CA LYS A 82 -11.63 14.37 -19.77
C LYS A 82 -12.00 15.78 -19.36
N ARG A 83 -13.22 15.96 -18.86
CA ARG A 83 -13.70 17.24 -18.32
C ARG A 83 -13.09 17.54 -16.94
N LEU A 84 -13.01 16.55 -16.07
CA LEU A 84 -12.57 16.73 -14.68
C LEU A 84 -11.04 16.92 -14.56
N PHE A 85 -10.29 16.17 -15.37
CA PHE A 85 -8.82 16.14 -15.40
C PHE A 85 -8.29 16.26 -16.84
N PRO A 86 -8.39 17.44 -17.47
CA PRO A 86 -7.89 17.64 -18.82
C PRO A 86 -6.37 17.47 -18.92
N ILE A 87 -5.87 17.17 -20.12
CA ILE A 87 -4.43 17.04 -20.37
C ILE A 87 -3.78 18.43 -20.21
N GLY A 88 -2.70 18.52 -19.43
CA GLY A 88 -2.04 19.78 -19.10
C GLY A 88 -2.51 20.41 -17.78
N ASP A 89 -3.59 19.89 -17.17
CA ASP A 89 -4.04 20.33 -15.84
C ASP A 89 -3.06 19.87 -14.75
N LYS A 90 -2.63 20.79 -13.89
CA LYS A 90 -1.80 20.51 -12.71
C LYS A 90 -2.52 19.56 -11.74
N PHE A 91 -3.85 19.66 -11.63
CA PHE A 91 -4.62 18.79 -10.75
C PHE A 91 -4.64 17.33 -11.21
N ARG A 92 -4.57 17.09 -12.53
CA ARG A 92 -4.40 15.73 -13.05
C ARG A 92 -3.07 15.15 -12.57
N ASP A 93 -1.99 15.92 -12.66
CA ASP A 93 -0.67 15.50 -12.19
C ASP A 93 -0.68 15.23 -10.67
N TYR A 94 -1.32 16.08 -9.86
CA TYR A 94 -1.44 15.86 -8.41
C TYR A 94 -2.27 14.62 -8.06
N MET A 95 -3.42 14.43 -8.71
CA MET A 95 -4.27 13.26 -8.47
C MET A 95 -3.56 11.97 -8.87
N LEU A 96 -2.90 11.94 -10.03
CA LEU A 96 -2.12 10.77 -10.46
C LEU A 96 -0.96 10.48 -9.50
N THR A 97 -0.24 11.51 -9.07
CA THR A 97 0.85 11.37 -8.08
C THR A 97 0.31 10.82 -6.77
N TRP A 98 -0.82 11.34 -6.30
CA TRP A 98 -1.47 10.88 -5.08
C TRP A 98 -1.88 9.42 -5.18
N ILE A 99 -2.54 8.99 -6.27
CA ILE A 99 -2.96 7.59 -6.44
C ILE A 99 -1.74 6.66 -6.45
N PHE A 100 -0.73 6.92 -7.29
CA PHE A 100 0.44 6.04 -7.37
C PHE A 100 1.25 6.01 -6.06
N SER A 101 1.38 7.15 -5.38
CA SER A 101 2.04 7.19 -4.08
C SER A 101 1.25 6.45 -3.00
N PHE A 102 -0.09 6.57 -3.00
CA PHE A 102 -0.96 5.83 -2.08
C PHE A 102 -0.84 4.32 -2.26
N ILE A 103 -0.76 3.83 -3.51
CA ILE A 103 -0.51 2.40 -3.77
C ILE A 103 0.82 1.97 -3.15
N GLY A 104 1.86 2.79 -3.28
CA GLY A 104 3.15 2.51 -2.64
C GLY A 104 3.07 2.47 -1.12
N ILE A 105 2.28 3.33 -0.48
CA ILE A 105 2.02 3.28 0.96
C ILE A 105 1.29 1.99 1.37
N VAL A 106 0.32 1.54 0.58
CA VAL A 106 -0.35 0.25 0.81
C VAL A 106 0.67 -0.89 0.73
N ASN A 107 1.55 -0.90 -0.28
CA ASN A 107 2.59 -1.91 -0.44
C ASN A 107 3.57 -1.92 0.74
N VAL A 108 4.03 -0.74 1.20
CA VAL A 108 4.90 -0.63 2.38
C VAL A 108 4.17 -1.13 3.64
N SER A 109 2.88 -0.83 3.78
CA SER A 109 2.06 -1.31 4.90
C SER A 109 1.93 -2.84 4.89
N LEU A 110 1.75 -3.45 3.72
CA LEU A 110 1.77 -4.90 3.56
C LEU A 110 3.13 -5.50 3.92
N CYS A 111 4.25 -4.85 3.57
CA CYS A 111 5.58 -5.30 4.01
C CYS A 111 5.68 -5.31 5.54
N ILE A 112 5.25 -4.23 6.20
CA ILE A 112 5.28 -4.12 7.67
C ILE A 112 4.45 -5.23 8.32
N LEU A 113 3.23 -5.46 7.82
CA LEU A 113 2.37 -6.55 8.30
C LEU A 113 3.01 -7.93 8.12
N THR A 114 3.64 -8.16 6.97
CA THR A 114 4.30 -9.44 6.70
C THR A 114 5.54 -9.63 7.61
N LEU A 115 6.34 -8.57 7.80
CA LEU A 115 7.48 -8.58 8.73
C LEU A 115 7.05 -8.82 10.17
N PHE A 116 5.89 -8.31 10.57
CA PHE A 116 5.32 -8.62 11.88
C PHE A 116 4.97 -10.10 12.03
N VAL A 117 4.28 -10.68 11.04
CA VAL A 117 4.00 -12.13 11.03
C VAL A 117 5.31 -12.92 11.10
N HIS A 118 6.33 -12.51 10.36
CA HIS A 118 7.65 -13.13 10.45
C HIS A 118 8.26 -13.05 11.86
N SER A 119 8.19 -11.89 12.52
CA SER A 119 8.70 -11.71 13.89
C SER A 119 7.98 -12.59 14.91
N ILE A 120 6.66 -12.74 14.79
CA ILE A 120 5.86 -13.64 15.63
C ILE A 120 6.36 -15.09 15.52
N ASN A 121 6.70 -15.52 14.30
CA ASN A 121 7.07 -16.91 14.02
C ASN A 121 8.55 -17.22 14.24
N ASN A 122 9.40 -16.19 14.42
CA ASN A 122 10.85 -16.31 14.57
C ASN A 122 11.36 -15.54 15.81
N GLN A 123 10.71 -15.73 16.95
CA GLN A 123 11.03 -15.02 18.21
C GLN A 123 12.44 -15.26 18.75
N ASN A 124 13.15 -16.26 18.23
CA ASN A 124 14.54 -16.54 18.60
C ASN A 124 15.52 -15.46 18.09
N GLU A 125 15.15 -14.66 17.08
CA GLU A 125 16.03 -13.65 16.49
C GLU A 125 15.62 -12.20 16.77
N ILE A 126 14.31 -11.90 16.86
CA ILE A 126 13.83 -10.52 17.05
C ILE A 126 12.65 -10.49 18.03
N SER A 127 12.79 -9.74 19.11
CA SER A 127 11.68 -9.51 20.05
C SER A 127 10.53 -8.78 19.35
N SER A 128 9.29 -9.28 19.48
CA SER A 128 8.09 -8.68 18.90
C SER A 128 7.85 -7.24 19.35
N SER A 129 8.34 -6.86 20.54
CA SER A 129 8.32 -5.50 21.07
C SER A 129 9.05 -4.49 20.19
N SER A 130 10.05 -4.91 19.42
CA SER A 130 10.79 -4.05 18.49
C SER A 130 9.95 -3.57 17.30
N PHE A 131 8.83 -4.25 17.00
CA PHE A 131 7.93 -3.88 15.92
C PHE A 131 6.81 -2.91 16.31
N SER A 132 6.65 -2.62 17.61
CA SER A 132 5.64 -1.71 18.14
C SER A 132 5.62 -0.34 17.46
N GLY A 133 6.79 0.24 17.15
CA GLY A 133 6.90 1.52 16.44
C GLY A 133 6.35 1.47 15.01
N PHE A 134 6.58 0.37 14.28
CA PHE A 134 6.10 0.22 12.90
C PHE A 134 4.58 0.11 12.83
N PHE A 135 3.93 -0.37 13.88
CA PHE A 135 2.46 -0.39 13.96
C PHE A 135 1.83 0.98 14.00
N TYR A 136 2.47 1.95 14.66
CA TYR A 136 1.99 3.34 14.64
C TYR A 136 2.29 4.03 13.31
N MET A 137 3.31 3.57 12.58
CA MET A 137 3.65 4.14 11.28
C MET A 137 2.56 3.90 10.24
N VAL A 138 1.96 2.70 10.20
CA VAL A 138 0.88 2.38 9.25
C VAL A 138 -0.30 3.39 9.33
N PRO A 139 -0.99 3.58 10.47
CA PRO A 139 -2.09 4.53 10.56
C PRO A 139 -1.66 5.97 10.29
N ILE A 140 -0.44 6.37 10.71
CA ILE A 140 0.09 7.71 10.41
C ILE A 140 0.23 7.92 8.89
N LEU A 141 0.76 6.93 8.17
CA LEU A 141 0.88 6.99 6.70
C LEU A 141 -0.50 7.11 6.04
N PHE A 142 -1.48 6.31 6.48
CA PHE A 142 -2.84 6.39 5.94
C PHE A 142 -3.49 7.75 6.20
N VAL A 143 -3.44 8.26 7.44
CA VAL A 143 -4.01 9.57 7.79
C VAL A 143 -3.36 10.68 6.97
N THR A 144 -2.03 10.66 6.83
CA THR A 144 -1.29 11.67 6.06
C THR A 144 -1.75 11.70 4.60
N TRP A 145 -1.90 10.54 3.96
CA TRP A 145 -2.36 10.48 2.57
C TRP A 145 -3.84 10.82 2.41
N ILE A 146 -4.69 10.49 3.38
CA ILE A 146 -6.10 10.92 3.39
C ILE A 146 -6.19 12.44 3.47
N VAL A 147 -5.43 13.08 4.38
CA VAL A 147 -5.38 14.54 4.49
C VAL A 147 -4.86 15.17 3.19
N ALA A 148 -3.82 14.59 2.58
CA ALA A 148 -3.31 15.05 1.28
C ALA A 148 -4.38 14.96 0.18
N LEU A 149 -5.22 13.91 0.17
CA LEU A 149 -6.33 13.80 -0.77
C LEU A 149 -7.33 14.93 -0.60
N PHE A 150 -7.80 15.16 0.63
CA PHE A 150 -8.77 16.22 0.92
C PHE A 150 -8.22 17.59 0.55
N TRP A 151 -6.93 17.82 0.78
CA TRP A 151 -6.26 19.05 0.37
C TRP A 151 -6.26 19.24 -1.16
N ILE A 152 -5.92 18.21 -1.94
CA ILE A 152 -5.96 18.25 -3.42
C ILE A 152 -7.39 18.51 -3.92
N LEU A 153 -8.38 17.83 -3.35
CA LEU A 153 -9.78 18.00 -3.74
C LEU A 153 -10.30 19.40 -3.40
N SER A 154 -10.00 19.92 -2.20
CA SER A 154 -10.37 21.27 -1.78
C SER A 154 -9.82 22.34 -2.74
N GLN A 155 -8.56 22.20 -3.15
CA GLN A 155 -7.98 23.09 -4.14
C GLN A 155 -8.70 23.02 -5.49
N LYS A 156 -9.04 21.81 -5.97
CA LYS A 156 -9.77 21.64 -7.24
C LYS A 156 -11.16 22.30 -7.18
N PHE A 157 -11.89 22.13 -6.07
CA PHE A 157 -13.20 22.76 -5.90
C PHE A 157 -13.13 24.28 -5.91
N LYS A 158 -12.13 24.87 -5.25
CA LYS A 158 -11.92 26.33 -5.28
C LYS A 158 -11.66 26.85 -6.70
N THR A 159 -10.86 26.14 -7.49
CA THR A 159 -10.61 26.51 -8.90
C THR A 159 -11.89 26.47 -9.73
N LEU A 160 -12.79 25.52 -9.49
CA LEU A 160 -14.08 25.44 -10.19
C LEU A 160 -15.07 26.54 -9.76
N GLN A 161 -15.01 27.00 -8.51
CA GLN A 161 -15.86 28.08 -7.99
C GLN A 161 -15.41 29.48 -8.43
N HIS A 162 -14.11 29.69 -8.67
CA HIS A 162 -13.54 31.00 -9.02
C HIS A 162 -13.30 31.23 -10.51
N GLY A 163 -13.81 30.35 -11.38
CA GLY A 163 -14.02 30.63 -12.80
C GLY A 163 -12.85 31.32 -13.51
N THR A 164 -11.84 30.55 -13.90
CA THR A 164 -11.00 30.86 -15.08
C THR A 164 -11.11 29.72 -16.05
#